data_AF-A0A0F9B5G1-F1
#
_entry.id   AF-A0A0F9B5G1-F1
#
_cell.length_a   1.000
_cell.length_b   1.000
_cell.length_c   1.000
_cell.angle_alpha   90.00
_cell.angle_beta   90.00
_cell.angle_gamma   90.00
#
_symmetry.space_group_name_H-M   'P 1'
#
loop_
_entity.id
_entity.type
_entity.pdbx_description
1 polymer ?
#
loop_
_entity_poly.entity_id
_entity_poly.type
_entity_poly.pdbx_seq_one_letter_code
_entity_poly.pdbx_strand_id
1 'polypeptide(L)'
;RPGDDRMSADDELLREAVKQKNALTALLRSEGWDVLMKIFQEQLETRRNQIELTPLASADEAFAQQFERGEIANLRLTMQLPQSILDDAQSIIDTTKETEGHDDDG
;
A
#
# COMPACT_ATOMS: atom_id res chain seq x y z
N ARG A 1 30.00 32.98 5.09
CA ARG A 1 29.79 31.61 5.62
C ARG A 1 28.79 30.96 4.67
N PRO A 2 29.11 29.85 4.00
CA PRO A 2 28.11 29.11 3.24
C PRO A 2 27.02 28.69 4.22
N GLY A 3 25.77 29.02 3.90
CA GLY A 3 24.60 28.64 4.71
C GLY A 3 24.51 27.12 4.79
N ASP A 4 24.10 26.62 5.94
CA ASP A 4 23.83 25.22 6.15
C ASP A 4 22.53 24.90 5.38
N ASP A 5 22.65 24.60 4.08
CA ASP A 5 21.57 24.14 3.17
C ASP A 5 21.11 22.71 3.54
N ARG A 6 21.02 22.40 4.82
CA ARG A 6 20.45 21.13 5.28
C ARG A 6 18.95 21.34 5.37
N MET A 7 18.23 20.74 4.42
CA MET A 7 16.79 20.52 4.57
C MET A 7 16.52 19.92 5.95
N SER A 8 15.50 20.43 6.63
CA SER A 8 15.08 19.86 7.89
C SER A 8 14.55 18.43 7.65
N ALA A 9 14.53 17.61 8.71
CA ALA A 9 13.96 16.27 8.60
C ALA A 9 12.49 16.30 8.17
N ASP A 10 11.75 17.33 8.59
CA ASP A 10 10.34 17.53 8.27
C ASP A 10 10.15 17.91 6.80
N ASP A 11 11.04 18.74 6.23
CA ASP A 11 11.02 19.07 4.79
C ASP A 11 11.26 17.83 3.91
N GLU A 12 12.18 16.94 4.34
CA GLU A 12 12.46 15.70 3.60
C GLU A 12 11.28 14.72 3.69
N LEU A 13 10.65 14.59 4.87
CA LEU A 13 9.45 13.78 5.05
C LEU A 13 8.28 14.29 4.18
N LEU A 14 8.02 15.60 4.18
CA LEU A 14 6.98 16.20 3.35
C LEU A 14 7.27 15.97 1.86
N ARG A 15 8.51 16.17 1.43
CA ARG A 15 8.92 15.96 0.04
C ARG A 15 8.69 14.52 -0.41
N GLU A 16 9.08 13.54 0.40
CA GLU A 16 8.88 12.14 0.06
C GLU A 16 7.38 11.77 0.08
N ALA A 17 6.59 12.28 1.04
CA ALA A 17 5.14 12.08 1.06
C ALA A 17 4.46 12.64 -0.21
N VAL A 18 4.81 13.85 -0.65
CA VAL A 18 4.29 14.43 -1.91
C VAL A 18 4.65 13.56 -3.12
N LYS A 19 5.90 13.08 -3.19
CA LYS A 19 6.37 12.21 -4.27
C LYS A 19 5.62 10.88 -4.28
N GLN A 20 5.46 10.24 -3.13
CA GLN A 20 4.72 8.98 -2.98
C GLN A 20 3.25 9.15 -3.35
N LYS A 21 2.59 10.20 -2.83
CA LYS A 21 1.21 10.53 -3.19
C LYS A 21 1.03 10.67 -4.69
N ASN A 22 1.90 11.43 -5.35
CA ASN A 22 1.80 11.65 -6.80
C ASN A 22 2.01 10.35 -7.59
N ALA A 23 3.02 9.57 -7.24
CA ALA A 23 3.31 8.29 -7.91
C ALA A 23 2.18 7.27 -7.73
N LEU A 24 1.69 7.11 -6.50
CA LEU A 24 0.63 6.14 -6.19
C LEU A 24 -0.73 6.59 -6.70
N THR A 25 -1.04 7.89 -6.69
CA THR A 25 -2.26 8.39 -7.33
C THR A 25 -2.25 8.10 -8.83
N ALA A 26 -1.11 8.29 -9.50
CA ALA A 26 -1.00 7.98 -10.92
C ALA A 26 -1.13 6.47 -11.19
N LEU A 27 -0.48 5.64 -10.38
CA LEU A 27 -0.59 4.18 -10.45
C LEU A 27 -2.04 3.72 -10.28
N LEU A 28 -2.69 4.11 -9.18
CA LEU A 28 -4.04 3.69 -8.81
C LEU A 28 -5.12 4.15 -9.78
N ARG A 29 -4.86 5.20 -10.57
CA ARG A 29 -5.76 5.70 -11.63
C ARG A 29 -5.45 5.14 -13.01
N SER A 30 -4.40 4.33 -13.14
CA SER A 30 -4.01 3.78 -14.44
C SER A 30 -4.88 2.58 -14.81
N GLU A 31 -5.23 2.47 -16.10
CA GLU A 31 -5.96 1.31 -16.63
C GLU A 31 -5.20 0.00 -16.38
N GLY A 32 -3.86 0.03 -16.42
CA GLY A 32 -3.03 -1.12 -16.11
C GLY A 32 -3.21 -1.64 -14.67
N TRP A 33 -3.44 -0.73 -13.71
CA TRP A 33 -3.75 -1.12 -12.34
C TRP A 33 -5.14 -1.75 -12.23
N ASP A 34 -6.15 -1.22 -12.92
CA ASP A 34 -7.50 -1.81 -12.95
C ASP A 34 -7.49 -3.25 -13.51
N VAL A 35 -6.74 -3.48 -14.59
CA VAL A 35 -6.53 -4.82 -15.16
C VAL A 35 -5.85 -5.75 -14.16
N LEU A 36 -4.80 -5.28 -13.49
CA LEU A 36 -4.08 -6.06 -12.48
C LEU A 36 -4.99 -6.42 -11.29
N MET A 37 -5.80 -5.46 -10.83
CA MET A 37 -6.76 -5.66 -9.74
C MET A 37 -7.80 -6.72 -10.10
N LYS A 38 -8.31 -6.70 -11.33
CA LYS A 38 -9.21 -7.75 -11.83
C LYS A 38 -8.54 -9.12 -11.84
N ILE A 39 -7.31 -9.22 -12.34
CA ILE A 39 -6.53 -10.46 -12.33
C ILE A 39 -6.35 -10.97 -10.90
N PHE A 40 -5.99 -10.11 -9.96
CA PHE A 40 -5.84 -10.51 -8.56
C PHE A 40 -7.15 -10.97 -7.92
N GLN A 41 -8.28 -10.34 -8.25
CA GLN A 41 -9.60 -10.79 -7.78
C GLN A 41 -9.94 -12.20 -8.30
N GLU A 42 -9.74 -12.46 -9.59
CA GLU A 42 -9.97 -13.78 -10.20
C GLU A 42 -9.04 -14.85 -9.59
N GLN A 43 -7.78 -14.49 -9.33
CA GLN A 43 -6.79 -15.35 -8.69
C GLN A 43 -7.13 -15.66 -7.23
N LEU A 44 -7.66 -14.67 -6.49
CA LEU A 44 -8.15 -14.85 -5.13
C LEU A 44 -9.34 -15.80 -5.09
N GLU A 45 -10.31 -15.61 -5.98
CA GLU A 45 -11.49 -16.48 -6.07
C GLU A 45 -11.08 -17.91 -6.42
N THR A 46 -10.21 -18.09 -7.41
CA THR A 46 -9.73 -19.41 -7.83
C THR A 46 -9.04 -20.15 -6.69
N ARG A 47 -8.08 -19.51 -6.00
CA ARG A 47 -7.36 -20.13 -4.87
C ARG A 47 -8.28 -20.42 -3.70
N ARG A 48 -9.20 -19.50 -3.40
CA ARG A 48 -10.19 -19.71 -2.33
C ARG A 48 -11.05 -20.93 -2.61
N ASN A 49 -11.55 -21.06 -3.84
CA ASN A 49 -12.35 -22.22 -4.24
C ASN A 49 -11.53 -23.52 -4.17
N GLN A 50 -10.26 -23.50 -4.57
CA GLN A 50 -9.37 -24.67 -4.44
C GLN A 50 -9.24 -25.10 -2.97
N ILE A 51 -9.00 -24.16 -2.06
CA ILE A 51 -8.88 -24.43 -0.62
C ILE A 51 -10.20 -24.96 -0.04
N GLU A 52 -11.33 -24.35 -0.39
CA GLU A 52 -12.64 -24.72 0.16
C GLU A 52 -13.16 -26.06 -0.37
N LEU A 53 -12.84 -26.41 -1.62
CA LEU A 53 -13.36 -27.61 -2.28
C LEU A 53 -12.44 -28.83 -2.18
N THR A 54 -11.19 -28.66 -1.72
CA THR A 54 -10.24 -29.77 -1.60
C THR A 54 -10.30 -30.39 -0.20
N PRO A 55 -10.83 -31.62 -0.05
CA PRO A 55 -10.80 -32.32 1.23
C PRO A 55 -9.36 -32.68 1.61
N LEU A 56 -9.02 -32.53 2.88
CA LEU A 56 -7.70 -32.90 3.41
C LEU A 56 -7.67 -34.40 3.73
N ALA A 57 -6.82 -35.14 3.04
CA ALA A 57 -6.58 -36.57 3.26
C ALA A 57 -5.36 -36.84 4.13
N SER A 58 -4.48 -35.86 4.32
CA SER A 58 -3.23 -36.02 5.08
C SER A 58 -2.78 -34.74 5.80
N ALA A 59 -1.84 -34.89 6.74
CA ALA A 59 -1.20 -33.76 7.41
C ALA A 59 -0.35 -32.90 6.44
N ASP A 60 0.30 -33.53 5.46
CA ASP A 60 1.10 -32.83 4.46
C ASP A 60 0.22 -31.93 3.57
N GLU A 61 -0.97 -32.39 3.21
CA GLU A 61 -1.97 -31.58 2.49
C GLU A 61 -2.46 -30.41 3.34
N ALA A 62 -2.60 -30.58 4.66
CA ALA A 62 -2.96 -29.49 5.56
C ALA A 62 -1.87 -28.39 5.59
N PHE A 63 -0.58 -28.78 5.56
CA PHE A 63 0.52 -27.82 5.46
C PHE A 63 0.57 -27.11 4.10
N ALA A 64 0.37 -27.84 3.00
CA ALA A 64 0.27 -27.25 1.67
C ALA A 64 -0.86 -26.20 1.62
N GLN A 65 -2.02 -26.51 2.19
CA GLN A 65 -3.13 -25.56 2.26
C GLN A 65 -2.81 -24.32 3.11
N GLN A 66 -2.00 -24.42 4.15
CA GLN A 66 -1.53 -23.25 4.90
C GLN A 66 -0.65 -22.32 4.06
N PHE A 67 0.21 -22.90 3.21
CA PHE A 67 1.02 -22.13 2.28
C PHE A 67 0.13 -21.35 1.30
N GLU A 68 -0.89 -22.00 0.71
CA GLU A 68 -1.84 -21.36 -0.20
C GLU A 68 -2.64 -20.23 0.49
N ARG A 69 -3.02 -20.40 1.76
CA ARG A 69 -3.64 -19.32 2.56
C ARG A 69 -2.70 -18.12 2.72
N GLY A 70 -1.40 -18.38 2.85
CA GLY A 70 -0.36 -17.34 2.85
C GLY A 70 -0.30 -16.57 1.53
N GLU A 71 -0.41 -17.27 0.39
CA GLU A 71 -0.48 -16.62 -0.93
C GLU A 71 -1.70 -15.71 -1.07
N ILE A 72 -2.87 -16.16 -0.61
CA ILE A 72 -4.09 -15.34 -0.59
C ILE A 72 -3.89 -14.07 0.25
N ALA A 73 -3.25 -14.20 1.41
CA ALA A 73 -2.95 -13.05 2.26
C ALA A 73 -2.01 -12.05 1.55
N ASN A 74 -0.97 -12.55 0.86
CA ASN A 74 -0.04 -11.72 0.10
C ASN A 74 -0.70 -10.99 -1.08
N LEU A 75 -1.61 -11.66 -1.80
CA LEU A 75 -2.40 -11.02 -2.86
C LEU A 75 -3.25 -9.88 -2.31
N ARG A 76 -3.95 -10.09 -1.20
CA ARG A 76 -4.73 -9.03 -0.54
C ARG A 76 -3.85 -7.86 -0.10
N LEU A 77 -2.70 -8.15 0.51
CA LEU A 77 -1.76 -7.11 0.93
C LEU A 77 -1.25 -6.29 -0.27
N THR A 78 -0.92 -6.95 -1.37
CA THR A 78 -0.43 -6.29 -2.60
C THR A 78 -1.48 -5.34 -3.18
N MET A 79 -2.75 -5.74 -3.14
CA MET A 79 -3.87 -4.90 -3.59
C MET A 79 -4.13 -3.70 -2.68
N GLN A 80 -3.90 -3.83 -1.37
CA GLN A 80 -4.26 -2.81 -0.37
C GLN A 80 -3.12 -1.84 -0.07
N LEU A 81 -1.87 -2.30 -0.12
CA LEU A 81 -0.69 -1.56 0.30
C LEU A 81 -0.54 -0.19 -0.41
N PRO A 82 -0.75 -0.08 -1.74
CA PRO A 82 -0.66 1.21 -2.42
C PRO A 82 -1.64 2.26 -1.90
N GLN A 83 -2.87 1.86 -1.56
CA GLN A 83 -3.86 2.77 -0.99
C GLN A 83 -3.45 3.18 0.44
N SER A 84 -2.97 2.25 1.25
CA SER A 84 -2.48 2.55 2.61
C SER A 84 -1.33 3.58 2.58
N ILE A 85 -0.36 3.40 1.69
CA ILE A 85 0.76 4.36 1.56
C ILE A 85 0.26 5.72 1.06
N LEU A 86 -0.73 5.74 0.17
CA LEU A 86 -1.34 6.97 -0.31
C LEU A 86 -2.05 7.73 0.83
N ASP A 87 -2.79 7.01 1.69
CA ASP A 87 -3.49 7.57 2.84
C ASP A 87 -2.49 8.12 3.88
N ASP A 88 -1.42 7.38 4.16
CA ASP A 88 -0.34 7.80 5.06
C ASP A 88 0.36 9.07 4.54
N ALA A 89 0.71 9.09 3.25
CA ALA A 89 1.31 10.26 2.61
C ALA A 89 0.40 11.49 2.65
N GLN A 90 -0.92 11.29 2.48
CA GLN A 90 -1.90 12.36 2.60
C GLN A 90 -1.96 12.90 4.03
N SER A 91 -1.96 12.02 5.03
CA SER A 91 -1.96 12.42 6.45
C SER A 91 -0.73 13.26 6.83
N ILE A 92 0.46 12.90 6.32
CA ILE A 92 1.69 13.68 6.55
C ILE A 92 1.54 15.09 5.98
N ILE A 93 1.08 15.20 4.73
CA ILE A 93 0.90 16.49 4.04
C ILE A 93 -0.07 17.39 4.80
N ASP A 94 -1.18 16.83 5.29
CA ASP A 94 -2.21 17.60 5.99
C ASP A 94 -1.69 18.09 7.35
N THR A 95 -1.00 17.22 8.11
CA THR A 95 -0.41 17.56 9.41
C THR A 95 0.64 18.68 9.29
N THR A 96 1.50 18.64 8.26
CA THR A 96 2.52 19.68 8.07
C THR A 96 1.89 21.04 7.73
N LYS A 97 0.85 21.07 6.89
CA LYS A 97 0.14 22.31 6.56
C LYS A 97 -0.54 22.96 7.75
N GLU A 98 -1.13 22.15 8.63
CA GLU A 98 -1.77 22.65 9.86
C GLU A 98 -0.74 23.28 10.80
N THR A 99 0.46 22.73 10.85
CA THR A 99 1.56 23.24 11.69
C THR A 99 2.10 24.57 11.15
N GLU A 100 2.32 24.68 9.84
CA GLU A 100 2.79 25.92 9.19
C GLU A 100 1.76 27.05 9.26
N GLY A 101 0.46 26.73 9.21
CA GLY A 101 -0.62 27.73 9.32
C GLY A 101 -0.83 28.28 10.73
N HIS A 102 -0.21 27.70 11.77
CA HIS A 102 -0.36 28.14 13.16
C HIS A 102 0.72 29.12 13.61
N ASP A 103 1.83 29.23 12.87
CA ASP A 103 2.96 30.11 13.21
C ASP A 103 2.80 31.54 12.65
N ASP A 104 1.81 31.80 11.78
CA ASP A 104 1.58 33.11 11.15
C ASP A 104 0.55 34.01 11.91
N ASP A 105 -0.07 33.51 12.99
CA ASP A 105 -1.12 34.19 13.77
C ASP A 105 -0.65 34.75 15.14
N GLY A 106 0.67 34.80 15.40
CA GLY A 106 1.29 35.28 16.66
C GLY A 106 2.18 36.52 16.51
#